data_AF-A0A8I1URI9-F1
#
_entry.id   AF-A0A8I1URI9-F1
#
_cell.length_a   1.000
_cell.length_b   1.000
_cell.length_c   1.000
_cell.angle_alpha   90.00
_cell.angle_beta   90.00
_cell.angle_gamma   90.00
#
_symmetry.space_group_name_H-M   'P 1'
#
loop_
_entity.id
_entity.type
_entity.pdbx_description
1 polymer ?
#
loop_
_entity_poly.entity_id
_entity_poly.type
_entity_poly.pdbx_seq_one_letter_code
_entity_poly.pdbx_strand_id
1 'polypeptide(L)'
;MRTDNTGPDEYDLIAAAREKRRTDWAGDLAAFLDLPPVLARHIVHEPTGEALAITCKAAYLGRAAFSVLTVLAAREEMLSIHALYARLDQFEAVGRAEAIDTLNLWREQGALPGLAAA
;
A
#
# COMPACT_ATOMS: atom_id res chain seq x y z
N MET A 1 20.79 8.14 19.49
CA MET A 1 20.38 6.88 20.12
C MET A 1 19.42 6.22 19.14
N ARG A 2 19.96 5.33 18.30
CA ARG A 2 19.24 4.69 17.19
C ARG A 2 18.79 3.34 17.75
N THR A 3 17.52 3.23 18.12
CA THR A 3 16.92 1.97 18.53
C THR A 3 16.78 1.10 17.29
N ASP A 4 17.73 0.20 17.13
CA ASP A 4 17.57 -1.18 16.66
C ASP A 4 16.10 -1.67 16.73
N ASN A 5 15.36 -1.37 15.65
CA ASN A 5 14.03 -1.90 15.38
C ASN A 5 14.15 -2.69 14.07
N THR A 6 14.27 -4.01 14.21
CA THR A 6 14.54 -4.95 13.11
C THR A 6 13.26 -5.25 12.34
N GLY A 7 12.64 -4.23 11.76
CA GLY A 7 11.56 -4.31 10.79
C GLY A 7 11.86 -3.36 9.63
N PRO A 8 11.34 -3.60 8.42
CA PRO A 8 11.58 -2.71 7.29
C PRO A 8 11.15 -1.28 7.64
N ASP A 9 12.05 -0.30 7.48
CA ASP A 9 11.77 1.13 7.68
C ASP A 9 11.01 1.68 6.45
N GLU A 10 10.26 2.77 6.59
CA GLU A 10 9.62 3.49 5.48
C GLU A 10 10.61 3.77 4.35
N TYR A 11 11.85 4.10 4.71
CA TYR A 11 12.93 4.31 3.74
C TYR A 11 13.26 3.04 2.94
N ASP A 12 13.30 1.88 3.59
CA ASP A 12 13.60 0.61 2.94
C ASP A 12 12.47 0.20 2.00
N LEU A 13 11.21 0.41 2.40
CA LEU A 13 10.04 0.18 1.54
C LEU A 13 10.09 1.06 0.28
N ILE A 14 10.37 2.36 0.44
CA ILE A 14 10.47 3.30 -0.69
C ILE A 14 11.68 2.96 -1.57
N ALA A 15 12.81 2.57 -0.99
CA ALA A 15 14.01 2.18 -1.72
C ALA A 15 13.76 0.91 -2.55
N ALA A 16 13.16 -0.12 -1.96
CA ALA A 16 12.80 -1.36 -2.63
C ALA A 16 11.82 -1.10 -3.79
N ALA A 17 10.80 -0.28 -3.56
CA ALA A 17 9.81 0.07 -4.59
C ALA A 17 10.44 0.86 -5.77
N ARG A 18 11.49 1.66 -5.52
CA ARG A 18 12.19 2.43 -6.56
C ARG A 18 13.16 1.59 -7.40
N GLU A 19 13.63 0.45 -6.92
CA GLU A 19 14.68 -0.32 -7.58
C GLU A 19 14.11 -1.10 -8.79
N LYS A 20 14.38 -0.55 -9.99
CA LYS A 20 13.82 -0.97 -11.30
C LYS A 20 14.07 -2.43 -11.73
N ARG A 21 14.75 -3.26 -10.94
CA ARG A 21 15.15 -4.61 -11.33
C ARG A 21 14.56 -5.64 -10.37
N ARG A 22 13.32 -6.05 -10.66
CA ARG A 22 12.64 -7.20 -10.06
C ARG A 22 12.59 -7.16 -8.52
N THR A 23 11.65 -6.40 -7.99
CA THR A 23 11.24 -6.67 -6.61
C THR A 23 9.72 -6.57 -6.59
N ASP A 24 9.10 -7.68 -6.22
CA ASP A 24 7.69 -7.78 -5.85
C ASP A 24 7.49 -6.88 -4.63
N TRP A 25 7.44 -5.56 -4.83
CA TRP A 25 7.33 -4.58 -3.74
C TRP A 25 6.00 -4.74 -2.99
N ALA A 26 5.02 -5.41 -3.59
CA ALA A 26 3.85 -5.89 -2.87
C ALA A 26 4.23 -6.90 -1.77
N GLY A 27 5.26 -7.72 -1.97
CA GLY A 27 5.85 -8.58 -0.92
C GLY A 27 6.55 -7.79 0.18
N ASP A 28 7.29 -6.73 -0.16
CA ASP A 28 7.90 -5.83 0.83
C ASP A 28 6.83 -5.07 1.64
N LEU A 29 5.76 -4.63 0.96
CA LEU A 29 4.58 -4.05 1.57
C LEU A 29 3.87 -5.06 2.49
N ALA A 30 3.78 -6.33 2.07
CA ALA A 30 3.20 -7.40 2.88
C ALA A 30 3.96 -7.58 4.19
N ALA A 31 5.30 -7.62 4.13
CA ALA A 31 6.15 -7.74 5.31
C ALA A 31 6.06 -6.51 6.21
N PHE A 32 6.05 -5.31 5.63
CA PHE A 32 5.93 -4.05 6.37
C PHE A 32 4.59 -3.93 7.12
N LEU A 33 3.51 -4.42 6.50
CA LEU A 33 2.15 -4.33 7.05
C LEU A 33 1.70 -5.57 7.82
N ASP A 34 2.53 -6.61 7.91
CA ASP A 34 2.16 -7.92 8.46
C ASP A 34 0.87 -8.45 7.79
N LEU A 35 0.88 -8.54 6.46
CA LEU A 35 -0.22 -9.01 5.64
C LEU A 35 0.16 -10.27 4.85
N PRO A 36 -0.81 -11.14 4.49
CA PRO A 36 -0.59 -12.18 3.50
C PRO A 36 -0.11 -11.59 2.16
N PRO A 37 0.87 -12.19 1.47
CA PRO A 37 1.38 -11.68 0.19
C PRO A 37 0.30 -11.49 -0.89
N VAL A 38 -0.71 -12.38 -0.92
CA VAL A 38 -1.84 -12.29 -1.85
C VAL A 38 -2.66 -11.02 -1.60
N LEU A 39 -2.93 -10.70 -0.33
CA LEU A 39 -3.67 -9.50 0.05
C LEU A 39 -2.90 -8.23 -0.32
N ALA A 40 -1.59 -8.20 -0.06
CA ALA A 40 -0.76 -7.06 -0.43
C ALA A 40 -0.73 -6.82 -1.95
N ARG A 41 -0.65 -7.88 -2.77
CA ARG A 41 -0.78 -7.76 -4.23
C ARG A 41 -2.12 -7.19 -4.66
N HIS A 42 -3.21 -7.62 -4.02
CA HIS A 42 -4.53 -7.03 -4.30
C HIS A 42 -4.59 -5.55 -3.92
N ILE A 43 -4.03 -5.16 -2.77
CA ILE A 43 -3.95 -3.75 -2.34
C ILE A 43 -3.22 -2.89 -3.37
N VAL A 44 -2.08 -3.38 -3.87
CA VAL A 44 -1.24 -2.65 -4.84
C VAL A 44 -1.95 -2.47 -6.18
N HIS A 45 -2.64 -3.49 -6.65
CA HIS A 45 -3.33 -3.49 -7.95
C HIS A 45 -4.81 -3.13 -7.86
N GLU A 46 -5.27 -2.65 -6.71
CA GLU A 46 -6.65 -2.26 -6.52
C GLU A 46 -6.94 -1.03 -7.42
N PRO A 47 -7.97 -1.08 -8.28
CA PRO A 47 -8.17 -0.08 -9.34
C PRO A 47 -8.30 1.37 -8.88
N THR A 48 -8.90 1.61 -7.71
CA THR A 48 -9.22 2.96 -7.21
C THR A 48 -8.06 3.60 -6.44
N GLY A 49 -7.11 2.80 -5.96
CA GLY A 49 -6.01 3.25 -5.09
C GLY A 49 -6.44 3.49 -3.64
N GLU A 50 -7.71 3.25 -3.30
CA GLU A 50 -8.26 3.41 -1.96
C GLU A 50 -7.59 2.42 -1.00
N ALA A 51 -7.40 1.17 -1.44
CA ALA A 51 -6.78 0.15 -0.59
C ALA A 51 -5.33 0.51 -0.21
N LEU A 52 -4.58 1.07 -1.15
CA LEU A 52 -3.22 1.56 -0.90
C LEU A 52 -3.22 2.78 0.02
N ALA A 53 -4.20 3.68 -0.11
CA ALA A 53 -4.35 4.84 0.77
C ALA A 53 -4.66 4.42 2.21
N ILE A 54 -5.59 3.47 2.41
CA ILE A 54 -5.94 2.87 3.71
C ILE A 54 -4.70 2.28 4.36
N THR A 55 -3.97 1.42 3.65
CA THR A 55 -2.80 0.76 4.23
C THR A 55 -1.69 1.75 4.59
N CYS A 56 -1.42 2.75 3.75
CA CYS A 56 -0.48 3.81 4.07
C CYS A 56 -0.90 4.60 5.31
N LYS A 57 -2.17 4.99 5.44
CA LYS A 57 -2.65 5.73 6.62
C LYS A 57 -2.58 4.92 7.89
N ALA A 58 -3.00 3.66 7.84
CA ALA A 58 -2.97 2.76 8.99
C ALA A 58 -1.54 2.53 9.48
N ALA A 59 -0.57 2.47 8.57
CA ALA A 59 0.85 2.29 8.87
C ALA A 59 1.62 3.60 9.10
N TYR A 60 0.93 4.73 9.25
CA TYR A 60 1.53 6.05 9.48
C TYR A 60 2.45 6.55 8.35
N LEU A 61 2.35 5.98 7.15
CA LEU A 61 3.03 6.47 5.97
C LEU A 61 2.41 7.80 5.51
N GLY A 62 3.27 8.78 5.29
CA GLY A 62 2.85 10.12 4.87
C GLY A 62 2.43 10.18 3.40
N ARG A 63 1.88 11.34 3.01
CA ARG A 63 1.47 11.63 1.62
C ARG A 63 2.60 11.40 0.61
N ALA A 64 3.85 11.68 1.00
CA ALA A 64 5.01 11.48 0.15
C ALA A 64 5.26 10.01 -0.17
N ALA A 65 5.28 9.12 0.84
CA ALA A 65 5.43 7.68 0.66
C ALA A 65 4.31 7.11 -0.21
N PHE A 66 3.05 7.43 0.15
CA PHE A 66 1.89 7.01 -0.63
C PHE A 66 1.99 7.44 -2.11
N SER A 67 2.41 8.68 -2.37
CA SER A 67 2.53 9.19 -3.74
C SER A 67 3.58 8.42 -4.54
N VAL A 68 4.71 8.06 -3.93
CA VAL A 68 5.73 7.25 -4.57
C VAL A 68 5.18 5.86 -4.91
N LEU A 69 4.57 5.17 -3.94
CA LEU A 69 4.00 3.84 -4.13
C LEU A 69 2.90 3.84 -5.21
N THR A 70 2.04 4.86 -5.21
CA THR A 70 0.97 5.03 -6.21
C THR A 70 1.54 5.23 -7.61
N VAL A 71 2.57 6.07 -7.77
CA VAL A 71 3.23 6.27 -9.07
C VAL A 71 3.88 4.99 -9.57
N LEU A 72 4.41 4.15 -8.68
CA LEU A 72 5.01 2.88 -9.07
C LEU A 72 3.95 1.87 -9.52
N ALA A 73 2.89 1.67 -8.72
CA ALA A 73 1.73 0.85 -9.09
C ALA A 73 1.14 1.28 -10.44
N ALA A 74 0.91 2.59 -10.62
CA ALA A 74 0.36 3.15 -11.83
C ALA A 74 1.24 2.93 -13.07
N ARG A 75 2.57 2.89 -12.90
CA ARG A 75 3.50 2.61 -14.00
C ARG A 75 3.48 1.14 -14.41
N GLU A 76 3.31 0.22 -13.47
CA GLU A 76 3.14 -1.21 -13.76
C GLU A 76 1.84 -1.47 -14.53
N GLU A 77 0.77 -0.77 -14.16
CA GLU A 77 -0.55 -0.87 -14.80
C GLU A 77 -0.71 0.01 -16.05
N MET A 78 0.30 0.81 -16.41
CA MET A 78 0.25 1.77 -17.53
C MET A 78 -0.96 2.73 -17.46
N LEU A 79 -1.28 3.22 -16.26
CA LEU A 79 -2.44 4.10 -16.07
C LEU A 79 -2.29 5.44 -16.81
N SER A 80 -3.43 5.98 -17.21
CA SER A 80 -3.50 7.36 -17.69
C SER A 80 -3.16 8.33 -16.55
N ILE A 81 -2.69 9.53 -16.91
CA ILE A 81 -2.38 10.57 -15.93
C ILE A 81 -3.61 11.00 -15.10
N HIS A 82 -4.81 10.97 -15.69
CA HIS A 82 -6.06 11.27 -14.97
C HIS A 82 -6.38 10.20 -13.91
N ALA A 83 -6.19 8.93 -14.26
CA ALA A 83 -6.38 7.82 -13.33
C ALA A 83 -5.36 7.88 -12.18
N LEU A 84 -4.10 8.22 -12.48
CA LEU A 84 -3.07 8.44 -11.46
C LEU A 84 -3.48 9.55 -10.47
N TYR A 85 -3.93 10.71 -10.96
CA TYR A 85 -4.37 11.79 -10.07
C TYR A 85 -5.59 11.40 -9.22
N ALA A 86 -6.57 10.69 -9.81
CA ALA A 86 -7.72 10.20 -9.06
C ALA A 86 -7.32 9.23 -7.92
N ARG A 87 -6.33 8.35 -8.16
CA ARG A 87 -5.76 7.52 -7.08
C ARG A 87 -5.08 8.38 -6.02
N LEU A 88 -4.29 9.38 -6.44
CA LEU A 88 -3.57 10.24 -5.50
C LEU A 88 -4.51 10.99 -4.54
N ASP A 89 -5.71 11.33 -4.99
CA ASP A 89 -6.71 12.03 -4.17
C ASP A 89 -7.29 11.14 -3.05
N GLN A 90 -7.24 9.80 -3.19
CA GLN A 90 -7.73 8.87 -2.16
C GLN A 90 -7.03 9.04 -0.81
N PHE A 91 -5.77 9.50 -0.82
CA PHE A 91 -5.07 9.74 0.43
C PHE A 91 -5.71 10.85 1.26
N GLU A 92 -6.37 11.86 0.69
CA GLU A 92 -7.07 12.84 1.54
C GLU A 92 -8.46 12.35 1.94
N ALA A 93 -9.08 11.48 1.14
CA ALA A 93 -10.44 10.99 1.38
C ALA A 93 -10.52 10.05 2.61
N VAL A 94 -9.49 9.24 2.85
CA VAL A 94 -9.52 8.19 3.89
C VAL A 94 -9.25 8.76 5.29
N GLY A 95 -10.07 8.47 6.30
CA GLY A 95 -9.77 8.81 7.69
C GLY A 95 -8.71 7.89 8.32
N ARG A 96 -7.82 8.40 9.20
CA ARG A 96 -6.79 7.55 9.84
C ARG A 96 -7.39 6.48 10.76
N ALA A 97 -8.37 6.84 11.60
CA ALA A 97 -9.00 5.90 12.51
C ALA A 97 -9.70 4.76 11.74
N GLU A 98 -10.50 5.14 10.73
CA GLU A 98 -11.15 4.21 9.81
C GLU A 98 -10.17 3.30 9.07
N ALA A 99 -9.02 3.84 8.65
CA ALA A 99 -7.99 3.06 7.98
C ALA A 99 -7.40 1.97 8.89
N ILE A 100 -7.19 2.27 10.18
CA ILE A 100 -6.68 1.30 11.16
C ILE A 100 -7.70 0.18 11.37
N ASP A 101 -8.97 0.55 11.58
CA ASP A 101 -10.06 -0.42 11.78
C ASP A 101 -10.22 -1.33 10.54
N THR A 102 -10.15 -0.73 9.36
CA THR A 102 -10.26 -1.44 8.08
C THR A 102 -9.10 -2.39 7.84
N LEU A 103 -7.86 -1.96 8.12
CA LEU A 103 -6.69 -2.83 7.97
C LEU A 103 -6.73 -4.02 8.94
N ASN A 104 -7.18 -3.81 10.17
CA ASN A 104 -7.34 -4.90 11.14
C ASN A 104 -8.39 -5.90 10.68
N LEU A 105 -9.51 -5.43 10.13
CA LEU A 105 -10.52 -6.30 9.53
C LEU A 105 -9.94 -7.14 8.39
N TRP A 106 -9.13 -6.55 7.50
CA TRP A 106 -8.50 -7.29 6.41
C TRP A 106 -7.49 -8.32 6.90
N ARG A 107 -6.77 -8.05 7.98
CA ARG A 107 -5.87 -9.02 8.63
C ARG A 107 -6.65 -10.22 9.17
N GLU A 108 -7.77 -9.97 9.85
CA GLU A 108 -8.62 -11.02 10.40
C GLU A 108 -9.27 -11.89 9.31
N GLN A 109 -9.67 -11.28 8.20
CA GLN A 109 -10.33 -11.97 7.08
C GLN A 109 -9.35 -12.60 6.07
N GLY A 110 -8.13 -12.07 5.99
CA GLY A 110 -7.14 -12.46 4.98
C GLY A 110 -7.46 -11.99 3.55
N ALA A 111 -8.42 -11.08 3.37
CA ALA A 111 -8.90 -10.63 2.06
C ALA A 111 -9.44 -9.18 2.11
N LEU A 112 -9.50 -8.52 0.95
CA LEU A 112 -10.26 -7.28 0.78
C LEU A 112 -11.76 -7.59 0.67
N PRO A 113 -12.66 -6.71 1.16
CA PRO A 113 -14.10 -6.86 0.99
C PRO A 113 -14.46 -6.91 -0.50
N GLY A 114 -15.33 -7.86 -0.88
CA GLY A 114 -15.75 -8.06 -2.28
C GLY A 114 -14.83 -8.95 -3.13
N LEU A 115 -13.71 -9.45 -2.57
CA LEU A 115 -12.78 -10.38 -3.23
C LEU A 115 -12.86 -11.82 -2.70
N ALA A 116 -13.79 -12.11 -1.78
CA ALA A 116 -14.06 -13.47 -1.34
C ALA A 116 -14.87 -14.23 -2.42
N ALA A 117 -14.22 -15.22 -3.03
CA ALA A 117 -14.69 -16.14 -4.07
C ALA A 117 -14.61 -15.62 -5.53
N ALA A 118 -13.40 -15.77 -6.11
CA ALA A 118 -13.24 -16.11 -7.52
C ALA A 118 -12.40 -17.38 -7.62
#